data_AF-A0A1Y1QJU2-F1
#
_entry.id   AF-A0A1Y1QJU2-F1
#
_cell.length_a   1.000
_cell.length_b   1.000
_cell.length_c   1.000
_cell.angle_alpha   90.00
_cell.angle_beta   90.00
_cell.angle_gamma   90.00
#
_symmetry.space_group_name_H-M   'P 1'
#
loop_
_entity.id
_entity.type
_entity.pdbx_description
1 polymer ?
#
loop_
_entity_poly.entity_id
_entity_poly.type
_entity_poly.pdbx_seq_one_letter_code
_entity_poly.pdbx_strand_id
1 'polypeptide(L)' 'WGGYRIVPETVEFWQGRSSRLHDRFEYRRQSADWEVVRLAP' A
#
# COMPACT_ATOMS: atom_id res chain seq x y z
N TRP A 1 24.85 2.40 19.97
CA TRP A 1 24.32 2.52 18.60
C TRP A 1 22.89 2.00 18.61
N GLY A 2 21.95 2.63 17.90
CA GLY A 2 20.53 2.29 17.95
C GLY A 2 19.82 2.63 16.64
N GLY A 3 18.55 2.24 16.51
CA GLY A 3 17.75 2.44 15.31
C GLY A 3 16.26 2.54 15.59
N TYR A 4 15.50 2.93 14.57
CA TYR A 4 14.06 3.09 14.64
C TYR A 4 13.35 2.02 13.79
N ARG A 5 12.15 1.63 14.24
CA ARG A 5 11.24 0.76 13.48
C ARG A 5 10.02 1.56 13.07
N ILE A 6 9.71 1.56 11.79
CA ILE A 6 8.43 2.05 11.29
C ILE A 6 7.45 0.88 11.29
N VAL A 7 6.29 1.10 11.88
CA VAL A 7 5.15 0.18 11.83
C VAL A 7 4.10 0.89 10.99
N PRO A 8 3.90 0.49 9.72
CA PRO A 8 3.00 1.22 8.83
C PRO A 8 1.54 0.97 9.21
N GLU A 9 0.74 2.03 9.17
CA GLU A 9 -0.73 1.95 9.21
C GLU A 9 -1.31 1.74 7.80
N THR A 10 -0.60 2.26 6.78
CA THR A 10 -0.99 2.14 5.37
C THR A 10 0.22 1.89 4.49
N VAL A 11 0.05 1.10 3.43
CA VAL A 11 1.04 0.88 2.36
C VAL A 11 0.33 0.92 1.01
N GLU A 12 0.83 1.69 0.05
CA GLU A 12 0.32 1.69 -1.32
C GLU A 12 1.35 1.07 -2.27
N PHE A 13 0.91 0.10 -3.06
CA PHE A 13 1.67 -0.45 -4.17
C PHE A 13 1.16 0.16 -5.48
N TRP A 14 2.07 0.78 -6.21
CA TRP A 14 1.79 1.41 -7.50
C TRP A 14 2.58 0.69 -8.60
N GLN A 15 1.88 0.16 -9.59
CA GLN A 15 2.48 -0.55 -10.72
C GLN A 15 2.14 0.13 -12.05
N GLY A 16 3.20 0.47 -12.79
CA GLY A 16 3.12 1.01 -14.15
C GLY A 16 2.46 0.05 -15.15
N ARG A 17 1.56 0.58 -15.99
CA ARG A 17 1.04 -0.10 -17.19
C ARG A 17 1.24 0.80 -18.42
N SER A 18 1.39 0.19 -19.60
CA SER A 18 1.63 0.91 -20.86
C SER A 18 0.47 1.85 -21.25
N SER A 19 -0.76 1.54 -20.82
CA SER A 19 -1.97 2.31 -21.13
C SER A 19 -2.22 3.52 -20.21
N ARG A 20 -1.26 3.90 -19.35
CA ARG A 20 -1.44 4.90 -18.26
C ARG A 20 -2.51 4.53 -17.22
N LEU A 21 -3.08 3.33 -17.30
CA LEU A 21 -3.98 2.77 -16.30
C LEU A 21 -3.17 1.96 -15.28
N HIS A 22 -2.57 2.68 -14.35
CA HIS A 22 -1.77 2.12 -13.26
C HIS A 22 -2.58 1.22 -12.33
N ASP A 23 -2.02 0.08 -11.97
CA ASP A 23 -2.59 -0.73 -10.91
C ASP A 23 -2.15 -0.12 -9.58
N ARG A 24 -3.14 0.24 -8.75
CA ARG A 24 -2.93 0.83 -7.43
C ARG A 24 -3.62 -0.03 -6.40
N PHE A 25 -2.87 -0.56 -5.45
CA PHE A 25 -3.39 -1.35 -4.34
C PHE A 25 -3.00 -0.70 -3.02
N GLU A 26 -3.99 -0.32 -2.23
CA GLU A 26 -3.80 0.23 -0.90
C GLU A 26 -4.08 -0.85 0.14
N TYR A 27 -3.11 -1.06 1.03
CA TYR A 27 -3.21 -1.91 2.19
C TYR A 27 -3.41 -1.01 3.40
N ARG A 28 -4.53 -1.18 4.11
CA ARG A 28 -4.83 -0.48 5.36
C ARG A 28 -4.86 -1.48 6.50
N ARG A 29 -4.16 -1.16 7.58
CA ARG A 29 -4.14 -2.01 8.76
C ARG A 29 -5.48 -1.89 9.49
N GLN A 30 -6.15 -3.02 9.70
CA GLN A 30 -7.35 -3.13 10.52
C GLN A 30 -7.10 -4.11 11.66
N SER A 31 -6.84 -3.59 12.86
CA SER A 31 -6.53 -4.41 14.04
C SER A 31 -5.39 -5.41 13.79
N ALA A 32 -5.69 -6.70 13.60
CA ALA A 32 -4.73 -7.76 13.36
C ALA A 32 -4.54 -8.10 11.87
N ASP A 33 -5.41 -7.59 10.99
CA ASP A 33 -5.47 -7.94 9.58
C ASP A 33 -5.22 -6.73 8.67
N TRP A 34 -5.13 -6.99 7.38
CA TRP A 34 -4.99 -5.97 6.34
C TRP A 34 -6.21 -5.97 5.44
N GLU A 35 -6.84 -4.81 5.33
CA GLU A 35 -7.82 -4.55 4.28
C GLU A 35 -7.08 -4.13 3.01
N VAL A 36 -7.48 -4.66 1.86
CA VAL A 36 -6.88 -4.34 0.56
C VAL A 36 -7.93 -3.77 -0.37
N VAL A 37 -7.66 -2.59 -0.94
CA VAL A 37 -8.54 -1.92 -1.89
C VAL A 37 -7.76 -1.59 -3.16
N ARG A 38 -8.38 -1.87 -4.33
CA ARG A 38 -7.85 -1.41 -5.62
C ARG A 38 -8.33 0.01 -5.89
N LEU A 39 -7.40 0.94 -6.07
CA LEU A 39 -7.71 2.33 -6.38
C LEU A 39 -7.80 2.55 -7.90
N ALA A 40 -8.52 3.60 -8.29
CA ALA A 40 -8.52 4.06 -9.67
C ALA A 40 -7.11 4.60 -10.06
N PRO A 41 -6.65 4.34 -11.30
CA PRO A 41 -5.44 4.94 -11.84
C PRO A 41 -5.44 6.46 -11.82
#